data_AF-A0AAV9WV59-F1
#
_entry.id   AF-A0AAV9WV59-F1
#
_cell.length_a   1.000
_cell.length_b   1.000
_cell.length_c   1.000
_cell.angle_alpha   90.00
_cell.angle_beta   90.00
_cell.angle_gamma   90.00
#
_symmetry.space_group_name_H-M   'P 1'
#
loop_
_entity.id
_entity.type
_entity.pdbx_description
1 polymer ?
#
loop_
_entity_poly.entity_id
_entity_poly.type
_entity_poly.pdbx_seq_one_letter_code
_entity_poly.pdbx_strand_id
1 'polypeptide(L)'
;MAYASTETFANKIAPLMGKEGPYTNGAWASILASIFPLPEYLVIPRFRVKSGSTSSKADLVVWDVVNDRAKLVYEGKKVGKSTSTINEADEQLIEYMSTLGVEYGVAAVGKTVAIVKKDGGQLVELQWSGSEIVREEGEHRYDVLEDAEKIEALLKAI
;
A
#
# COMPACT_ATOMS: atom_id res chain seq x y z
N MET A 1 25.40 -5.54 -0.81
CA MET A 1 25.14 -4.90 0.48
C MET A 1 23.64 -4.90 0.71
N ALA A 2 23.14 -5.70 1.65
CA ALA A 2 21.73 -5.76 1.99
C ALA A 2 21.42 -4.65 3.00
N TYR A 3 21.02 -3.48 2.51
CA TYR A 3 20.54 -2.43 3.39
C TYR A 3 19.08 -2.72 3.76
N ALA A 4 18.89 -3.14 5.01
CA ALA A 4 17.81 -2.64 5.86
C ALA A 4 16.34 -3.03 5.55
N SER A 5 16.00 -4.16 4.93
CA SER A 5 14.58 -4.41 4.66
C SER A 5 13.78 -4.86 5.91
N THR A 6 14.23 -5.91 6.62
CA THR A 6 13.43 -6.51 7.72
C THR A 6 13.60 -5.81 9.05
N GLU A 7 14.85 -5.56 9.48
CA GLU A 7 15.10 -4.92 10.78
C GLU A 7 14.63 -3.47 10.85
N THR A 8 14.55 -2.75 9.73
CA THR A 8 14.15 -1.33 9.74
C THR A 8 12.64 -1.16 9.60
N PHE A 9 11.96 -1.99 8.81
CA PHE A 9 10.51 -1.90 8.70
C PHE A 9 9.82 -2.23 10.04
N ALA A 10 9.98 -3.45 10.55
CA ALA A 10 9.27 -3.89 11.74
C ALA A 10 9.71 -3.15 13.02
N ASN A 11 11.02 -2.89 13.20
CA ASN A 11 11.52 -2.34 14.47
C ASN A 11 11.63 -0.81 14.51
N LYS A 12 11.62 -0.11 13.36
CA LYS A 12 11.82 1.36 13.33
C LYS A 12 10.66 2.10 12.68
N ILE A 13 10.17 1.63 11.54
CA ILE A 13 9.15 2.37 10.75
C ILE A 13 7.73 2.01 11.20
N ALA A 14 7.38 0.73 11.29
CA ALA A 14 6.06 0.29 11.73
C ALA A 14 5.66 0.90 13.09
N PRO A 15 6.52 0.96 14.12
CA PRO A 15 6.19 1.58 15.41
C PRO A 15 5.78 3.06 15.33
N LEU A 16 6.15 3.78 14.26
CA LEU A 16 5.68 5.16 14.04
C LEU A 16 4.17 5.25 13.80
N MET A 17 3.55 4.17 13.30
CA MET A 17 2.10 4.05 13.12
C MET A 17 1.35 3.95 14.47
N GLY A 18 2.08 3.60 15.54
CA GLY A 18 1.59 3.60 16.92
C GLY A 18 1.61 4.96 17.61
N LYS A 19 2.28 5.96 17.03
CA LYS A 19 2.47 7.27 17.67
C LYS A 19 1.39 8.26 17.26
N GLU A 20 0.97 9.11 18.19
CA GLU A 20 0.11 10.25 17.89
C GLU A 20 0.87 11.28 17.04
N GLY A 21 0.31 11.68 15.89
CA GLY A 21 0.92 12.69 15.01
C GLY A 21 0.75 12.40 13.52
N PRO A 22 1.41 13.18 12.64
CA PRO A 22 1.25 13.08 11.19
C PRO A 22 2.09 11.95 10.55
N TYR A 23 2.41 10.91 11.32
CA TYR A 23 3.44 9.93 10.93
C TYR A 23 2.97 8.92 9.88
N THR A 24 1.67 8.69 9.73
CA THR A 24 1.11 7.61 8.89
C THR A 24 1.62 7.62 7.46
N ASN A 25 1.47 8.72 6.72
CA ASN A 25 1.89 8.77 5.32
C ASN A 25 3.42 8.75 5.18
N GLY A 26 4.15 9.32 6.14
CA GLY A 26 5.61 9.27 6.17
C GLY A 26 6.14 7.87 6.45
N ALA A 27 5.48 7.13 7.34
CA ALA A 27 5.77 5.73 7.61
C ALA A 27 5.53 4.90 6.35
N TRP A 28 4.36 4.98 5.72
CA TRP A 28 4.08 4.26 4.48
C TRP A 28 5.02 4.61 3.32
N ALA A 29 5.36 5.88 3.14
CA ALA A 29 6.36 6.27 2.15
C ALA A 29 7.72 5.60 2.43
N SER A 30 8.11 5.48 3.69
CA SER A 30 9.36 4.83 4.11
C SER A 30 9.30 3.31 3.94
N ILE A 31 8.18 2.68 4.28
CA ILE A 31 7.93 1.23 4.10
C ILE A 31 8.05 0.86 2.61
N LEU A 32 7.33 1.59 1.75
CA LEU A 32 7.37 1.35 0.32
C LEU A 32 8.76 1.62 -0.25
N ALA A 33 9.46 2.66 0.20
CA ALA A 33 10.81 2.95 -0.28
C ALA A 33 11.86 1.90 0.15
N SER A 34 11.66 1.20 1.28
CA SER A 34 12.55 0.10 1.67
C SER A 34 12.31 -1.18 0.88
N ILE A 35 11.11 -1.38 0.34
CA ILE A 35 10.73 -2.58 -0.41
C ILE A 35 10.94 -2.37 -1.91
N PHE A 36 10.65 -1.16 -2.40
CA PHE A 36 10.79 -0.72 -3.79
C PHE A 36 11.87 0.38 -3.86
N PRO A 37 13.17 0.01 -3.83
CA PRO A 37 14.26 0.97 -3.76
C PRO A 37 14.57 1.61 -5.12
N LEU A 38 15.12 2.83 -5.06
CA LEU A 38 15.80 3.46 -6.20
C LEU A 38 17.07 2.67 -6.57
N PRO A 39 17.48 2.64 -7.87
CA PRO A 39 16.90 3.40 -8.98
C PRO A 39 15.74 2.69 -9.71
N GLU A 40 15.45 1.43 -9.36
CA GLU A 40 14.44 0.62 -10.08
C GLU A 40 13.02 1.15 -9.85
N TYR A 41 12.77 1.67 -8.64
CA TYR A 41 11.47 2.20 -8.26
C TYR A 41 11.56 3.59 -7.66
N LEU A 42 10.48 4.36 -7.83
CA LEU A 42 10.30 5.67 -7.24
C LEU A 42 8.96 5.72 -6.49
N VAL A 43 9.01 6.06 -5.20
CA VAL A 43 7.79 6.31 -4.39
C VAL A 43 7.40 7.77 -4.53
N ILE A 44 6.28 8.05 -5.20
CA ILE A 44 5.79 9.40 -5.49
C ILE A 44 4.63 9.74 -4.57
N PRO A 45 4.79 10.69 -3.63
CA PRO A 45 3.68 11.14 -2.80
C PRO A 45 2.75 12.07 -3.56
N ARG A 46 1.45 12.03 -3.22
CA ARG A 46 0.44 12.94 -3.74
C ARG A 46 0.38 12.94 -5.27
N PHE A 47 0.52 11.77 -5.87
CA PHE A 47 0.52 11.57 -7.32
C PHE A 47 -0.83 11.96 -7.91
N ARG A 48 -0.84 12.80 -8.97
CA ARG A 48 -2.08 13.18 -9.64
C ARG A 48 -2.47 12.13 -10.66
N VAL A 49 -3.62 11.51 -10.43
CA VAL A 49 -4.28 10.63 -11.39
C VAL A 49 -5.21 11.49 -12.25
N LYS A 50 -5.08 11.41 -13.58
CA LYS A 50 -5.92 12.16 -14.53
C LYS A 50 -6.83 11.18 -15.26
N SER A 51 -8.14 11.43 -15.22
CA SER A 51 -9.14 10.64 -15.95
C SER A 51 -10.04 11.60 -16.73
N GLY A 52 -9.78 11.75 -18.03
CA GLY A 52 -10.47 12.75 -18.85
C GLY A 52 -10.31 14.17 -18.31
N SER A 53 -11.43 14.80 -17.91
CA SER A 53 -11.47 16.16 -17.34
C SER A 53 -11.31 16.21 -15.82
N THR A 54 -11.25 15.07 -15.13
CA THR A 54 -11.08 15.03 -13.67
C THR A 54 -9.61 14.75 -13.30
N SER A 55 -9.19 15.30 -12.16
CA SER A 55 -7.89 14.98 -11.56
C SER A 55 -8.07 14.74 -10.07
N SER A 56 -7.80 13.51 -9.68
CA SER A 56 -7.76 13.05 -8.29
C SER A 56 -6.30 12.85 -7.87
N LYS A 57 -6.08 12.54 -6.59
CA LYS A 57 -4.75 12.44 -6.00
C LYS A 57 -4.67 11.21 -5.13
N ALA A 58 -3.91 10.23 -5.59
CA ALA A 58 -3.52 9.09 -4.77
C ALA A 58 -2.52 9.55 -3.69
N ASP A 59 -2.60 8.96 -2.50
CA ASP A 59 -1.69 9.28 -1.41
C ASP A 59 -0.24 8.97 -1.76
N LEU A 60 0.04 7.76 -2.25
CA LEU A 60 1.35 7.34 -2.73
C LEU A 60 1.21 6.44 -3.97
N VAL A 61 2.16 6.53 -4.89
CA VAL A 61 2.30 5.60 -6.03
C VAL A 61 3.74 5.10 -6.07
N VAL A 62 3.92 3.79 -6.20
CA VAL A 62 5.21 3.20 -6.55
C VAL A 62 5.29 3.15 -8.07
N TRP A 63 6.27 3.85 -8.63
CA TRP A 63 6.55 3.88 -10.07
C TRP A 63 7.72 2.95 -10.38
N ASP A 64 7.51 2.00 -11.28
CA ASP A 64 8.55 1.18 -11.89
C ASP A 64 9.24 2.03 -12.97
N VAL A 65 10.46 2.48 -12.66
CA VAL A 65 11.24 3.41 -13.50
C VAL A 65 11.74 2.69 -14.76
N VAL A 66 12.01 1.39 -14.67
CA VAL A 66 12.56 0.60 -15.76
C VAL A 66 11.51 0.38 -16.84
N ASN A 67 10.27 0.08 -16.45
CA ASN A 67 9.16 -0.18 -17.36
C ASN A 67 8.24 1.04 -17.58
N ASP A 68 8.57 2.18 -16.98
CA ASP A 68 7.82 3.44 -17.02
C ASP A 68 6.32 3.28 -16.76
N ARG A 69 5.98 2.63 -15.65
CA ARG A 69 4.58 2.37 -15.27
C ARG A 69 4.38 2.39 -13.76
N ALA A 70 3.15 2.63 -13.32
CA ALA A 70 2.80 2.42 -11.93
C ALA A 70 2.83 0.91 -11.59
N LYS A 71 3.48 0.57 -10.48
CA LYS A 71 3.61 -0.80 -9.96
C LYS A 71 2.60 -1.09 -8.85
N LEU A 72 2.36 -0.10 -7.99
CA LEU A 72 1.48 -0.19 -6.84
C LEU A 72 0.90 1.19 -6.50
N VAL A 73 -0.34 1.21 -6.02
CA VAL A 73 -1.00 2.40 -5.47
C VAL A 73 -1.27 2.19 -3.99
N TYR A 74 -1.03 3.19 -3.16
CA TYR A 74 -1.44 3.19 -1.75
C TYR A 74 -2.44 4.31 -1.50
N GLU A 75 -3.51 3.99 -0.77
CA GLU A 75 -4.55 4.93 -0.35
C GLU A 75 -4.84 4.76 1.14
N GLY A 76 -4.69 5.84 1.92
CA GLY A 76 -4.84 5.83 3.36
C GLY A 76 -5.96 6.75 3.87
N LYS A 77 -6.68 6.32 4.91
CA LYS A 77 -7.64 7.14 5.64
C LYS A 77 -7.20 7.38 7.08
N LYS A 78 -7.59 8.53 7.63
CA LYS A 78 -7.31 8.92 9.01
C LYS A 78 -8.33 8.30 9.96
N VAL A 79 -7.87 7.73 11.08
CA VAL A 79 -8.78 7.21 12.12
C VAL A 79 -9.62 8.35 12.73
N GLY A 80 -10.88 8.05 13.06
CA GLY A 80 -11.73 8.93 13.88
C GLY A 80 -12.60 9.93 13.11
N LYS A 81 -12.59 9.90 11.77
CA LYS A 81 -13.65 10.54 10.98
C LYS A 81 -14.73 9.49 10.68
N SER A 82 -16.00 9.87 10.81
CA SER A 82 -17.15 8.99 10.57
C SER A 82 -17.17 8.32 9.19
N THR A 83 -16.48 8.91 8.21
CA THR A 83 -16.36 8.38 6.84
C THR A 83 -15.13 7.47 6.67
N SER A 84 -14.06 7.63 7.46
CA SER A 84 -12.79 6.93 7.23
C SER A 84 -12.84 5.43 7.53
N THR A 85 -13.28 4.67 6.54
CA THR A 85 -13.36 3.20 6.51
C THR A 85 -12.43 2.64 5.45
N ILE A 86 -12.10 1.35 5.56
CA ILE A 86 -11.26 0.68 4.57
C ILE A 86 -11.99 0.54 3.24
N ASN A 87 -13.32 0.35 3.28
CA ASN A 87 -14.17 0.33 2.09
C ASN A 87 -14.08 1.65 1.30
N GLU A 88 -14.04 2.81 1.97
CA GLU A 88 -13.82 4.09 1.27
C GLU A 88 -12.41 4.19 0.67
N ALA A 89 -11.40 3.58 1.30
CA ALA A 89 -10.07 3.48 0.71
C ALA A 89 -10.09 2.57 -0.53
N ASP A 90 -10.78 1.43 -0.46
CA ASP A 90 -10.95 0.47 -1.55
C ASP A 90 -11.66 1.08 -2.76
N GLU A 91 -12.74 1.82 -2.55
CA GLU A 91 -13.49 2.51 -3.60
C GLU A 91 -12.64 3.54 -4.37
N GLN A 92 -11.74 4.25 -3.68
CA GLN A 92 -10.82 5.18 -4.34
C GLN A 92 -9.66 4.45 -4.99
N LEU A 93 -9.16 3.41 -4.32
CA LEU A 93 -8.05 2.59 -4.80
C LEU A 93 -8.41 1.89 -6.11
N ILE A 94 -9.62 1.32 -6.25
CA ILE A 94 -10.06 0.69 -7.49
C ILE A 94 -10.12 1.67 -8.68
N GLU A 95 -10.52 2.92 -8.44
CA GLU A 95 -10.52 3.97 -9.47
C GLU A 95 -9.09 4.28 -9.93
N TYR A 96 -8.17 4.47 -8.99
CA TYR A 96 -6.76 4.75 -9.28
C TYR A 96 -6.10 3.60 -10.02
N MET A 97 -6.28 2.36 -9.53
CA MET A 97 -5.75 1.17 -10.17
C MET A 97 -6.29 0.99 -11.59
N SER A 98 -7.58 1.26 -11.80
CA SER A 98 -8.20 1.21 -13.13
C SER A 98 -7.63 2.27 -14.07
N THR A 99 -7.46 3.49 -13.59
CA THR A 99 -6.96 4.61 -14.40
C THR A 99 -5.48 4.45 -14.74
N LEU A 100 -4.68 3.94 -13.80
CA LEU A 100 -3.23 3.75 -13.97
C LEU A 100 -2.87 2.39 -14.61
N GLY A 101 -3.82 1.48 -14.77
CA GLY A 101 -3.55 0.12 -15.27
C GLY A 101 -2.72 -0.72 -14.30
N VAL A 102 -2.91 -0.53 -12.99
CA VAL A 102 -2.13 -1.18 -11.92
C VAL A 102 -2.88 -2.40 -11.38
N GLU A 103 -2.13 -3.48 -11.14
CA GLU A 103 -2.67 -4.74 -10.65
C GLU A 103 -2.73 -4.82 -9.12
N TYR A 104 -1.81 -4.17 -8.40
CA TYR A 104 -1.70 -4.26 -6.94
C TYR A 104 -1.92 -2.93 -6.23
N GLY A 105 -2.51 -2.99 -5.04
CA GLY A 105 -2.80 -1.82 -4.24
C GLY A 105 -2.70 -2.07 -2.75
N VAL A 106 -2.72 -0.99 -1.98
CA VAL A 106 -2.76 -1.02 -0.52
C VAL A 106 -3.82 -0.04 -0.04
N ALA A 107 -4.82 -0.55 0.68
CA ALA A 107 -5.84 0.23 1.35
C ALA A 107 -5.57 0.24 2.85
N ALA A 108 -5.53 1.41 3.48
CA ALA A 108 -5.22 1.51 4.91
C ALA A 108 -6.14 2.48 5.67
N VAL A 109 -6.46 2.14 6.92
CA VAL A 109 -7.10 3.03 7.88
C VAL A 109 -6.36 2.96 9.20
N GLY A 110 -5.64 4.04 9.53
CA GLY A 110 -4.74 4.02 10.68
C GLY A 110 -3.70 2.91 10.56
N LYS A 111 -3.75 1.93 11.46
CA LYS A 111 -2.84 0.77 11.48
C LYS A 111 -3.37 -0.44 10.72
N THR A 112 -4.67 -0.46 10.42
CA THR A 112 -5.28 -1.56 9.69
C THR A 112 -5.02 -1.39 8.21
N VAL A 113 -4.57 -2.46 7.55
CA VAL A 113 -4.23 -2.45 6.13
C VAL A 113 -4.73 -3.71 5.42
N ALA A 114 -5.19 -3.54 4.19
CA ALA A 114 -5.40 -4.61 3.23
C ALA A 114 -4.44 -4.41 2.05
N ILE A 115 -3.69 -5.45 1.70
CA ILE A 115 -2.92 -5.50 0.45
C ILE A 115 -3.82 -6.21 -0.55
N VAL A 116 -4.08 -5.58 -1.68
CA VAL A 116 -5.09 -6.05 -2.63
C VAL A 116 -4.50 -6.30 -4.01
N LYS A 117 -5.13 -7.21 -4.74
CA LYS A 117 -4.97 -7.38 -6.18
C LYS A 117 -6.29 -7.08 -6.88
N LYS A 118 -6.23 -6.39 -8.01
CA LYS A 118 -7.37 -6.23 -8.89
C LYS A 118 -7.57 -7.50 -9.73
N ASP A 119 -8.72 -8.15 -9.57
CA ASP A 119 -9.13 -9.32 -10.34
C ASP A 119 -10.57 -9.15 -10.85
N GLY A 120 -10.80 -9.32 -12.14
CA GLY A 120 -12.14 -9.16 -12.73
C GLY A 120 -12.81 -7.79 -12.52
N GLY A 121 -12.05 -6.74 -12.17
CA GLY A 121 -12.60 -5.43 -11.83
C GLY A 121 -13.03 -5.28 -10.36
N GLN A 122 -12.71 -6.24 -9.51
CA GLN A 122 -12.89 -6.18 -8.05
C GLN A 122 -11.53 -6.20 -7.34
N LEU A 123 -11.50 -5.77 -6.09
CA LEU A 123 -10.32 -5.89 -5.24
C LEU A 123 -10.43 -7.20 -4.44
N VAL A 124 -9.37 -7.99 -4.49
CA VAL A 124 -9.21 -9.22 -3.72
C VAL A 124 -8.09 -8.98 -2.71
N GLU A 125 -8.43 -9.08 -1.42
CA GLU A 125 -7.44 -8.98 -0.34
C GLU A 125 -6.49 -10.19 -0.40
N LEU A 126 -5.19 -9.93 -0.34
CA LEU A 126 -4.14 -10.93 -0.45
C LEU A 126 -3.73 -11.43 0.93
N GLN A 127 -3.55 -12.74 1.05
CA GLN A 127 -3.11 -13.36 2.28
C GLN A 127 -1.68 -13.92 2.15
N TRP A 128 -0.83 -13.67 3.15
CA TRP A 128 0.43 -14.41 3.31
C TRP A 128 0.23 -15.67 4.16
N SER A 129 0.54 -16.84 3.60
CA SER A 129 0.56 -18.10 4.37
C SER A 129 1.86 -18.86 4.11
N GLY A 130 2.63 -19.10 5.17
CA GLY A 130 3.93 -19.77 5.09
C GLY A 130 4.94 -18.98 4.25
N SER A 131 4.96 -19.26 2.94
CA SER A 131 5.89 -18.68 1.97
C SER A 131 5.24 -18.24 0.66
N GLU A 132 3.90 -18.22 0.57
CA GLU A 132 3.19 -17.88 -0.66
C GLU A 132 1.99 -16.96 -0.44
N ILE A 133 1.57 -16.29 -1.52
CA ILE A 133 0.34 -15.52 -1.57
C ILE A 133 -0.82 -16.49 -1.79
N VAL A 134 -1.71 -16.58 -0.80
CA VAL A 134 -2.94 -17.36 -0.90
C VAL A 134 -4.10 -16.42 -1.26
N ARG A 135 -4.98 -16.90 -2.14
CA ARG A 135 -6.22 -16.22 -2.55
C ARG A 135 -7.41 -16.96 -1.95
N GLU A 136 -7.68 -16.69 -0.68
CA GLU A 136 -8.87 -17.19 0.00
C GLU A 136 -9.96 -16.12 -0.03
N GLU A 137 -11.21 -16.53 -0.27
CA GLU A 137 -12.36 -15.63 -0.12
C GLU A 137 -12.49 -15.19 1.35
N GLY A 138 -12.47 -13.88 1.61
CA GLY A 138 -12.61 -13.32 2.96
C GLY A 138 -11.98 -11.94 3.12
N GLU A 139 -12.21 -11.33 4.28
CA GLU A 139 -11.49 -10.12 4.72
C GLU A 139 -10.13 -10.52 5.31
N HIS A 140 -9.04 -10.07 4.70
CA HIS A 140 -7.65 -10.30 5.11
C HIS A 140 -6.98 -8.98 5.46
N ARG A 141 -7.30 -8.50 6.66
CA ARG A 141 -6.75 -7.26 7.21
C ARG A 141 -5.59 -7.55 8.14
N TYR A 142 -4.54 -6.77 8.00
CA TYR A 142 -3.34 -6.81 8.82
C TYR A 142 -3.27 -5.60 9.76
N ASP A 143 -2.71 -5.77 10.94
CA ASP A 143 -2.24 -4.64 11.75
C ASP A 143 -0.76 -4.38 11.44
N VAL A 144 -0.43 -3.15 11.04
CA VAL A 144 0.95 -2.79 10.65
C VAL A 144 1.97 -3.05 11.77
N LEU A 145 1.57 -3.00 13.04
CA LEU A 145 2.46 -3.26 14.17
C LEU A 145 2.63 -4.76 14.44
N GLU A 146 1.55 -5.53 14.33
CA GLU A 146 1.54 -6.95 14.70
C GLU A 146 1.96 -7.86 13.54
N ASP A 147 1.66 -7.46 12.31
CA ASP A 147 1.83 -8.26 11.09
C ASP A 147 2.89 -7.70 10.14
N ALA A 148 3.82 -6.87 10.64
CA ALA A 148 4.84 -6.22 9.81
C ALA A 148 5.59 -7.21 8.90
N GLU A 149 5.97 -8.39 9.41
CA GLU A 149 6.68 -9.40 8.62
C GLU A 149 5.83 -9.95 7.45
N LYS A 150 4.53 -10.17 7.66
CA LYS A 150 3.61 -10.65 6.62
C LYS A 150 3.36 -9.58 5.57
N ILE A 151 3.20 -8.33 6.00
CA ILE A 151 3.05 -7.17 5.11
C ILE A 151 4.30 -7.03 4.24
N GLU A 152 5.50 -7.15 4.81
CA GLU A 152 6.75 -7.09 4.07
C GLU A 152 6.85 -8.22 3.04
N ALA A 153 6.53 -9.44 3.46
CA ALA A 153 6.59 -10.61 2.60
C ALA A 153 5.61 -10.50 1.41
N LEU A 154 4.39 -10.03 1.65
CA LEU A 154 3.41 -9.75 0.59
C LEU A 154 3.91 -8.70 -0.38
N LEU A 155 4.35 -7.54 0.12
CA LEU A 155 4.80 -6.44 -0.72
C LEU A 155 6.06 -6.79 -1.54
N LYS A 156 6.91 -7.70 -1.04
CA LYS A 156 8.07 -8.21 -1.79
C LYS A 156 7.71 -9.24 -2.85
N ALA A 157 6.58 -9.92 -2.69
CA ALA A 157 6.14 -10.97 -3.60
C ALA A 157 5.35 -10.44 -4.81
N ILE A 158 4.98 -9.15 -4.83
CA ILE A 158 4.21 -8.50 -5.89
C ILE A 158 5.09 -7.76 -6.90
#